data_AF-A0A7W9G153-F1
#
_entry.id   AF-A0A7W9G153-F1
#
_cell.length_a   1.000
_cell.length_b   1.000
_cell.length_c   1.000
_cell.angle_alpha   90.00
_cell.angle_beta   90.00
_cell.angle_gamma   90.00
#
_symmetry.space_group_name_H-M   'P 1'
#
loop_
_entity.id
_entity.type
_entity.pdbx_description
1 polymer ?
#
loop_
_entity_poly.entity_id
_entity_poly.type
_entity_poly.pdbx_seq_one_letter_code
_entity_poly.pdbx_strand_id
1 'polypeptide(L)'
;MRVEAVSLNFGEVHEAVRPEMPDGTVLGWDAAGVVVQAAADGSGPAEGERVVTLGGEAGWAELRAVPAALLGTAPRDADPGALSTVPVAGLSALHALRQMGSLLGRRVMVTGASGGVGRYAVQLAARAGAHVVAISRSTAQADGLRALGAHEVHPEPAAVQQAVWAVLDNVGGQHLVDAFASLSAGGSLISVGRSSEADAVLSPDALLGTGGRHDRSIRTFFLFGDPTTDFSADLTWLAGEIAAGTLDPGISWRGPWTRHAEAVKVLLDRRLHGKAVLDLE
;
A
#
# COMPACT_ATOMS: atom_id res chain seq x y z
N MET A 1 -5.30 3.17 22.53
CA MET A 1 -6.56 3.27 21.76
C MET A 1 -7.30 1.94 21.80
N ARG A 2 -8.63 1.95 21.68
CA ARG A 2 -9.46 0.75 21.52
C ARG A 2 -9.67 0.47 20.04
N VAL A 3 -9.24 -0.71 19.58
CA VAL A 3 -9.29 -1.12 18.18
C VAL A 3 -10.70 -1.58 17.85
N GLU A 4 -11.22 -1.08 16.73
CA GLU A 4 -12.55 -1.43 16.22
C GLU A 4 -12.45 -2.14 14.86
N ALA A 5 -11.36 -1.94 14.11
CA ALA A 5 -11.07 -2.71 12.91
C ALA A 5 -9.57 -2.83 12.65
N VAL A 6 -9.17 -3.94 12.01
CA VAL A 6 -7.82 -4.15 11.49
C VAL A 6 -7.88 -4.51 10.01
N SER A 7 -6.88 -4.09 9.25
CA SER A 7 -6.72 -4.53 7.86
C SER A 7 -5.47 -5.38 7.70
N LEU A 8 -5.61 -6.50 7.01
CA LEU A 8 -4.52 -7.43 6.81
C LEU A 8 -3.53 -6.90 5.78
N ASN A 9 -2.25 -7.22 5.98
CA ASN A 9 -1.19 -6.97 5.02
C ASN A 9 -0.51 -8.27 4.59
N PHE A 10 -0.16 -8.40 3.31
CA PHE A 10 0.47 -9.63 2.81
C PHE A 10 1.79 -9.92 3.53
N GLY A 11 2.65 -8.91 3.70
CA GLY A 11 3.94 -9.08 4.41
C GLY A 11 3.74 -9.57 5.83
N GLU A 12 2.84 -8.95 6.59
CA GLU A 12 2.47 -9.37 7.95
C GLU A 12 2.05 -10.83 8.01
N VAL A 13 1.01 -11.20 7.24
CA VAL A 13 0.42 -12.53 7.30
C VAL A 13 1.38 -13.59 6.77
N HIS A 14 2.18 -13.25 5.76
CA HIS A 14 3.20 -14.13 5.21
C HIS A 14 4.32 -14.43 6.19
N GLU A 15 4.82 -13.42 6.92
CA GLU A 15 5.83 -13.66 7.96
C GLU A 15 5.23 -14.42 9.15
N ALA A 16 3.97 -14.15 9.51
CA ALA A 16 3.28 -14.80 10.63
C ALA A 16 3.11 -16.31 10.49
N VAL A 17 3.07 -16.85 9.27
CA VAL A 17 2.94 -18.29 9.03
C VAL A 17 4.29 -19.01 8.91
N ARG A 18 5.40 -18.31 9.10
CA ARG A 18 6.73 -18.91 9.06
C ARG A 18 7.09 -19.61 10.37
N PRO A 19 7.85 -20.73 10.32
CA PRO A 19 8.24 -21.48 11.52
C PRO A 19 9.07 -20.66 12.52
N GLU A 20 9.75 -19.60 12.08
CA GLU A 20 10.62 -18.78 12.92
C GLU A 20 9.88 -17.71 13.72
N MET A 21 8.57 -17.54 13.52
CA MET A 21 7.78 -16.57 14.27
C MET A 21 7.69 -16.98 15.74
N PRO A 22 8.12 -16.13 16.70
CA PRO A 22 8.06 -16.46 18.11
C PRO A 22 6.63 -16.73 18.61
N ASP A 23 6.49 -17.73 19.46
CA ASP A 23 5.22 -18.01 20.14
C ASP A 23 4.76 -16.78 20.95
N GLY A 24 3.47 -16.46 20.84
CA GLY A 24 2.87 -15.34 21.55
C GLY A 24 3.01 -13.97 20.85
N THR A 25 3.61 -13.89 19.67
CA THR A 25 3.62 -12.66 18.87
C THR A 25 2.19 -12.20 18.55
N VAL A 26 1.88 -10.95 18.87
CA VAL A 26 0.59 -10.32 18.54
C VAL A 26 0.74 -9.58 17.22
N LEU A 27 0.02 -10.02 16.19
CA LEU A 27 0.05 -9.41 14.85
C LEU A 27 -0.67 -8.05 14.82
N GLY A 28 -0.72 -7.41 13.65
CA GLY A 28 -1.51 -6.22 13.39
C GLY A 28 -0.66 -5.00 13.07
N TRP A 29 -0.43 -4.75 11.79
CA TRP A 29 0.22 -3.53 11.33
C TRP A 29 -0.75 -2.36 11.26
N ASP A 30 -1.88 -2.57 10.59
CA ASP A 30 -2.90 -1.56 10.38
C ASP A 30 -4.07 -1.76 11.35
N ALA A 31 -4.45 -0.70 12.05
CA ALA A 31 -5.65 -0.70 12.88
C ALA A 31 -6.33 0.68 12.88
N ALA A 32 -7.64 0.70 13.10
CA ALA A 32 -8.42 1.90 13.33
C ALA A 32 -9.33 1.73 14.54
N GLY A 33 -9.66 2.84 15.21
CA GLY A 33 -10.48 2.81 16.41
C GLY A 33 -10.55 4.17 17.10
N VAL A 34 -10.66 4.17 18.43
CA VAL A 34 -10.86 5.39 19.23
C VAL A 34 -9.78 5.52 20.30
N VAL A 35 -9.28 6.73 20.53
CA VAL A 35 -8.40 7.02 21.67
C VAL A 35 -9.20 6.88 22.97
N VAL A 36 -8.79 5.94 23.84
CA VAL A 36 -9.38 5.74 25.18
C VAL A 36 -8.50 6.29 26.30
N GLN A 37 -7.25 6.63 25.97
CA GLN A 37 -6.30 7.25 26.88
C GLN A 37 -5.31 8.04 26.02
N ALA A 38 -5.24 9.35 26.24
CA ALA A 38 -4.27 10.24 25.60
C ALA A 38 -2.87 10.07 26.20
N ALA A 39 -1.84 10.53 25.49
CA ALA A 39 -0.48 10.52 26.00
C ALA A 39 -0.34 11.50 27.18
N ALA A 40 0.40 11.10 28.21
CA ALA A 40 0.57 11.90 29.43
C ALA A 40 1.36 13.20 29.21
N ASP A 41 2.16 13.27 28.15
CA ASP A 41 2.92 14.44 27.73
C ASP A 41 2.11 15.42 26.87
N GLY A 42 0.83 15.12 26.60
CA GLY A 42 -0.06 15.92 25.77
C GLY A 42 0.19 15.78 24.27
N SER A 43 1.06 14.85 23.84
CA SER A 43 1.27 14.57 22.42
C SER A 43 0.10 13.79 21.81
N GLY A 44 -0.12 14.00 20.51
CA GLY A 44 -1.11 13.25 19.74
C GLY A 44 -2.57 13.61 20.04
N PRO A 45 -3.52 12.78 19.58
CA PRO A 45 -4.94 13.05 19.67
C PRO A 45 -5.51 12.87 21.08
N ALA A 46 -6.55 13.65 21.38
CA ALA A 46 -7.28 13.58 22.64
C ALA A 46 -8.13 12.32 22.76
N GLU A 47 -8.56 11.99 23.98
CA GLU A 47 -9.52 10.93 24.24
C GLU A 47 -10.84 11.16 23.48
N GLY A 48 -11.42 10.09 22.94
CA GLY A 48 -12.62 10.11 22.13
C GLY A 48 -12.39 10.39 20.63
N GLU A 49 -11.16 10.73 20.22
CA GLU A 49 -10.86 10.95 18.81
C GLU A 49 -10.77 9.64 18.01
N ARG A 50 -11.29 9.69 16.78
CA ARG A 50 -11.21 8.62 15.78
C ARG A 50 -9.82 8.63 15.16
N VAL A 51 -9.16 7.48 15.15
CA VAL A 51 -7.78 7.37 14.68
C VAL A 51 -7.54 6.17 13.78
N VAL A 52 -6.58 6.32 12.87
CA VAL A 52 -5.87 5.24 12.18
C VAL A 52 -4.46 5.11 12.73
N THR A 53 -3.93 3.89 12.73
CA THR A 53 -2.67 3.58 13.39
C THR A 53 -1.79 2.68 12.53
N LEU A 54 -0.51 3.02 12.48
CA LEU A 54 0.54 2.19 11.92
C LEU A 54 1.37 1.59 13.05
N GLY A 55 1.81 0.34 12.89
CA GLY A 55 2.88 -0.23 13.71
C GLY A 55 3.37 -1.57 13.17
N GLY A 56 4.38 -2.15 13.81
CA GLY A 56 4.93 -3.46 13.41
C GLY A 56 4.21 -4.66 14.03
N GLU A 57 3.37 -4.43 15.03
CA GLU A 57 2.73 -5.48 15.85
C GLU A 57 1.56 -4.90 16.67
N ALA A 58 0.86 -5.78 17.40
CA ALA A 58 -0.15 -5.48 18.41
C ALA A 58 -1.42 -4.74 17.91
N GLY A 59 -1.71 -4.77 16.61
CA GLY A 59 -2.99 -4.29 16.07
C GLY A 59 -4.12 -5.30 16.19
N TRP A 60 -3.81 -6.60 16.17
CA TRP A 60 -4.76 -7.72 16.33
C TRP A 60 -5.11 -7.93 17.81
N ALA A 61 -5.58 -6.86 18.46
CA ALA A 61 -5.88 -6.79 19.89
C ALA A 61 -6.97 -5.76 20.16
N GLU A 62 -7.71 -5.89 21.25
CA GLU A 62 -8.76 -4.95 21.65
C GLU A 62 -8.21 -3.57 22.02
N LEU A 63 -6.98 -3.52 22.57
CA LEU A 63 -6.29 -2.30 22.96
C LEU A 63 -4.88 -2.26 22.36
N ARG A 64 -4.50 -1.10 21.82
CA ARG A 64 -3.18 -0.84 21.25
C ARG A 64 -2.57 0.45 21.78
N ALA A 65 -1.32 0.39 22.24
CA ALA A 65 -0.50 1.56 22.51
C ALA A 65 0.30 1.92 21.24
N VAL A 66 0.29 3.19 20.84
CA VAL A 66 0.91 3.65 19.59
C VAL A 66 1.55 5.02 19.82
N PRO A 67 2.79 5.25 19.36
CA PRO A 67 3.39 6.58 19.35
C PRO A 67 2.56 7.58 18.55
N ALA A 68 2.49 8.84 19.00
CA ALA A 68 1.72 9.90 18.31
C ALA A 68 2.12 10.07 16.83
N ALA A 69 3.41 9.89 16.52
CA ALA A 69 3.95 9.96 15.16
C ALA A 69 3.40 8.88 14.20
N LEU A 70 2.77 7.83 14.73
CA LEU A 70 2.19 6.72 13.96
C LEU A 70 0.65 6.71 14.01
N LEU A 71 0.05 7.84 14.43
CA LEU A 71 -1.40 8.05 14.53
C LEU A 71 -1.86 9.14 13.56
N GLY A 72 -2.90 8.87 12.79
CA GLY A 72 -3.65 9.90 12.06
C GLY A 72 -5.06 10.05 12.62
N THR A 73 -5.62 11.26 12.60
CA THR A 73 -7.01 11.50 13.01
C THR A 73 -7.96 11.41 11.81
N ALA A 74 -9.23 11.14 12.09
CA ALA A 74 -10.30 11.15 11.10
C ALA A 74 -11.60 11.72 11.70
N PRO A 75 -12.60 12.07 10.88
CA PRO A 75 -13.94 12.42 11.39
C PRO A 75 -14.50 11.33 12.29
N ARG A 76 -15.22 11.72 13.36
CA ARG A 76 -15.66 10.79 14.41
C ARG A 76 -16.57 9.67 13.89
N ASP A 77 -17.36 9.98 12.87
CA ASP A 77 -18.34 9.11 12.20
C ASP A 77 -17.76 8.30 11.03
N ALA A 78 -16.47 8.45 10.72
CA ALA A 78 -15.83 7.68 9.67
C ALA A 78 -15.76 6.18 10.01
N ASP A 79 -16.01 5.33 9.01
CA ASP A 79 -16.01 3.88 9.16
C ASP A 79 -14.62 3.35 9.54
N PRO A 80 -14.44 2.74 10.73
CA PRO A 80 -13.16 2.19 11.15
C PRO A 80 -12.65 1.10 10.19
N GLY A 81 -13.55 0.34 9.54
CA GLY A 81 -13.15 -0.67 8.57
C GLY A 81 -12.43 -0.07 7.38
N ALA A 82 -13.03 0.93 6.73
CA ALA A 82 -12.41 1.69 5.64
C ALA A 82 -11.10 2.36 6.08
N LEU A 83 -11.11 3.01 7.23
CA LEU A 83 -9.94 3.68 7.80
C LEU A 83 -8.76 2.72 8.06
N SER A 84 -9.04 1.51 8.54
CA SER A 84 -8.01 0.49 8.80
C SER A 84 -7.25 0.07 7.53
N THR A 85 -7.76 0.36 6.33
CA THR A 85 -7.07 0.01 5.07
C THR A 85 -5.93 0.95 4.69
N VAL A 86 -5.86 2.12 5.34
CA VAL A 86 -4.96 3.23 4.99
C VAL A 86 -3.50 3.00 5.37
N PRO A 87 -3.12 2.58 6.59
CA PRO A 87 -1.79 2.87 7.11
C PRO A 87 -0.65 2.31 6.24
N VAL A 88 -0.48 0.99 6.14
CA VAL A 88 0.59 0.42 5.29
C VAL A 88 0.34 0.70 3.81
N ALA A 89 -0.87 0.46 3.30
CA ALA A 89 -1.13 0.51 1.87
C ALA A 89 -1.05 1.93 1.29
N GLY A 90 -1.73 2.88 1.94
CA GLY A 90 -1.78 4.29 1.57
C GLY A 90 -0.44 4.99 1.77
N LEU A 91 0.24 4.79 2.91
CA LEU A 91 1.56 5.39 3.11
C LEU A 91 2.61 4.82 2.15
N SER A 92 2.60 3.50 1.90
CA SER A 92 3.52 2.90 0.93
C SER A 92 3.33 3.50 -0.46
N ALA A 93 2.08 3.64 -0.90
CA ALA A 93 1.77 4.28 -2.18
C ALA A 93 2.23 5.75 -2.20
N LEU A 94 1.82 6.55 -1.20
CA LEU A 94 2.12 7.98 -1.12
C LEU A 94 3.64 8.24 -1.10
N HIS A 95 4.38 7.55 -0.24
CA HIS A 95 5.81 7.77 -0.09
C HIS A 95 6.62 7.23 -1.27
N ALA A 96 6.21 6.10 -1.87
CA ALA A 96 6.85 5.60 -3.09
C ALA A 96 6.66 6.59 -4.26
N LEU A 97 5.45 7.14 -4.43
CA LEU A 97 5.18 8.16 -5.46
C LEU A 97 5.97 9.45 -5.21
N ARG A 98 6.11 9.91 -3.96
CA ARG A 98 6.93 11.08 -3.62
C ARG A 98 8.40 10.91 -4.03
N GLN A 99 8.97 9.70 -3.93
CA GLN A 99 10.34 9.43 -4.36
C GLN A 99 10.56 9.58 -5.88
N MET A 100 9.48 9.59 -6.68
CA MET A 100 9.53 9.73 -8.14
C MET A 100 9.56 11.19 -8.61
N GLY A 101 9.38 12.15 -7.69
CA GLY A 101 9.30 13.57 -8.00
C GLY A 101 7.95 14.00 -8.59
N SER A 102 7.95 15.08 -9.38
CA SER A 102 6.71 15.58 -10.00
C SER A 102 6.17 14.60 -11.04
N LEU A 103 4.90 14.23 -10.88
CA LEU A 103 4.21 13.27 -11.75
C LEU A 103 3.36 13.93 -12.84
N LEU A 104 3.22 15.26 -12.82
CA LEU A 104 2.35 15.99 -13.75
C LEU A 104 2.75 15.72 -15.21
N GLY A 105 1.84 15.14 -15.98
CA GLY A 105 2.04 14.76 -17.38
C GLY A 105 2.99 13.58 -17.60
N ARG A 106 3.50 12.94 -16.53
CA ARG A 106 4.40 11.79 -16.61
C ARG A 106 3.61 10.49 -16.73
N ARG A 107 4.15 9.52 -17.46
CA ARG A 107 3.61 8.15 -17.53
C ARG A 107 4.13 7.34 -16.34
N VAL A 108 3.24 6.83 -15.51
CA VAL A 108 3.60 6.06 -14.29
C VAL A 108 2.98 4.68 -14.37
N MET A 109 3.81 3.65 -14.30
CA MET A 109 3.36 2.26 -14.23
C MET A 109 3.15 1.82 -12.79
N VAL A 110 2.06 1.12 -12.51
CA VAL A 110 1.80 0.50 -11.19
C VAL A 110 1.61 -1.00 -11.41
N THR A 111 2.51 -1.82 -10.87
CA THR A 111 2.34 -3.28 -10.88
C THR A 111 1.52 -3.76 -9.69
N GLY A 112 0.84 -4.91 -9.84
CA GLY A 112 -0.07 -5.40 -8.81
C GLY A 112 -1.20 -4.40 -8.52
N ALA A 113 -1.66 -3.66 -9.55
CA ALA A 113 -2.50 -2.48 -9.42
C ALA A 113 -3.84 -2.77 -8.72
N SER A 114 -4.34 -4.00 -8.80
CA SER A 114 -5.57 -4.42 -8.13
C SER A 114 -5.41 -4.81 -6.66
N GLY A 115 -4.18 -4.84 -6.12
CA GLY A 115 -3.90 -5.15 -4.71
C GLY A 115 -3.97 -3.91 -3.80
N GLY A 116 -3.73 -4.10 -2.50
CA GLY A 116 -3.84 -3.04 -1.49
C GLY A 116 -3.07 -1.77 -1.83
N VAL A 117 -1.73 -1.84 -1.94
CA VAL A 117 -0.89 -0.68 -2.28
C VAL A 117 -1.20 -0.16 -3.70
N GLY A 118 -1.35 -1.08 -4.66
CA GLY A 118 -1.55 -0.74 -6.07
C GLY A 118 -2.78 0.14 -6.31
N ARG A 119 -3.89 -0.13 -5.63
CA ARG A 119 -5.13 0.66 -5.78
C ARG A 119 -4.97 2.09 -5.26
N TYR A 120 -4.30 2.27 -4.13
CA TYR A 120 -3.96 3.60 -3.64
C TYR A 120 -3.00 4.32 -4.61
N ALA A 121 -1.98 3.62 -5.10
CA ALA A 121 -1.01 4.18 -6.03
C ALA A 121 -1.65 4.66 -7.35
N VAL A 122 -2.59 3.92 -7.91
CA VAL A 122 -3.34 4.33 -9.11
C VAL A 122 -4.08 5.64 -8.88
N GLN A 123 -4.84 5.73 -7.79
CA GLN A 123 -5.64 6.91 -7.45
C GLN A 123 -4.76 8.13 -7.17
N LEU A 124 -3.73 7.96 -6.35
CA LEU A 124 -2.83 9.03 -5.95
C LEU A 124 -2.01 9.55 -7.14
N ALA A 125 -1.50 8.66 -8.00
CA ALA A 125 -0.77 9.05 -9.21
C ALA A 125 -1.66 9.81 -10.20
N ALA A 126 -2.90 9.35 -10.41
CA ALA A 126 -3.86 10.04 -11.28
C ALA A 126 -4.20 11.44 -10.75
N ARG A 127 -4.46 11.57 -9.44
CA ARG A 127 -4.71 12.85 -8.78
C ARG A 127 -3.51 13.80 -8.81
N ALA A 128 -2.29 13.25 -8.86
CA ALA A 128 -1.05 14.02 -9.06
C ALA A 128 -0.81 14.43 -10.53
N GLY A 129 -1.75 14.13 -11.44
CA GLY A 129 -1.68 14.50 -12.86
C GLY A 129 -0.88 13.54 -13.73
N ALA A 130 -0.59 12.33 -13.24
CA ALA A 130 0.09 11.31 -14.03
C ALA A 130 -0.85 10.66 -15.06
N HIS A 131 -0.26 10.22 -16.17
CA HIS A 131 -0.88 9.23 -17.05
C HIS A 131 -0.60 7.83 -16.49
N VAL A 132 -1.59 7.22 -15.85
CA VAL A 132 -1.41 5.98 -15.09
C VAL A 132 -1.56 4.73 -15.98
N VAL A 133 -0.57 3.85 -15.93
CA VAL A 133 -0.53 2.54 -16.60
C VAL A 133 -0.63 1.44 -15.53
N ALA A 134 -1.80 0.85 -15.38
CA ALA A 134 -2.05 -0.16 -14.35
C ALA A 134 -1.78 -1.58 -14.89
N ILE A 135 -1.00 -2.37 -14.16
CA ILE A 135 -0.75 -3.78 -14.50
C ILE A 135 -1.54 -4.68 -13.56
N SER A 136 -2.46 -5.47 -14.12
CA SER A 136 -3.22 -6.49 -13.39
C SER A 136 -3.55 -7.68 -14.29
N ARG A 137 -3.23 -8.90 -13.82
CA ARG A 137 -3.55 -10.15 -14.52
C ARG A 137 -5.05 -10.44 -14.60
N SER A 138 -5.86 -9.82 -13.74
CA SER A 138 -7.30 -10.04 -13.68
C SER A 138 -8.01 -9.06 -14.61
N THR A 139 -8.49 -9.54 -15.75
CA THR A 139 -9.28 -8.74 -16.71
C THR A 139 -10.55 -8.20 -16.07
N ALA A 140 -11.13 -8.92 -15.10
CA ALA A 140 -12.30 -8.47 -14.33
C ALA A 140 -12.04 -7.20 -13.52
N GLN A 141 -10.77 -6.89 -13.19
CA GLN A 141 -10.41 -5.67 -12.45
C GLN A 141 -10.19 -4.45 -13.36
N ALA A 142 -10.22 -4.61 -14.68
CA ALA A 142 -9.81 -3.54 -15.60
C ALA A 142 -10.70 -2.30 -15.51
N ASP A 143 -12.03 -2.47 -15.51
CA ASP A 143 -12.95 -1.34 -15.43
C ASP A 143 -12.91 -0.66 -14.06
N GLY A 144 -12.75 -1.44 -12.99
CA GLY A 144 -12.50 -0.91 -11.65
C GLY A 144 -11.23 -0.06 -11.60
N LEU A 145 -10.13 -0.51 -12.20
CA LEU A 145 -8.88 0.26 -12.25
C LEU A 145 -9.02 1.54 -13.07
N ARG A 146 -9.78 1.53 -14.17
CA ARG A 146 -10.09 2.75 -14.94
C ARG A 146 -10.92 3.73 -14.13
N ALA A 147 -11.92 3.25 -13.39
CA ALA A 147 -12.71 4.09 -12.50
C ALA A 147 -11.86 4.75 -11.38
N LEU A 148 -10.77 4.09 -10.96
CA LEU A 148 -9.80 4.65 -10.01
C LEU A 148 -8.80 5.65 -10.64
N GLY A 149 -8.81 5.85 -11.96
CA GLY A 149 -7.92 6.79 -12.65
C GLY A 149 -6.83 6.15 -13.51
N ALA A 150 -6.83 4.82 -13.70
CA ALA A 150 -5.95 4.19 -14.68
C ALA A 150 -6.35 4.62 -16.10
N HIS A 151 -5.39 5.10 -16.88
CA HIS A 151 -5.58 5.47 -18.28
C HIS A 151 -5.40 4.26 -19.20
N GLU A 152 -4.46 3.39 -18.84
CA GLU A 152 -4.18 2.12 -19.50
C GLU A 152 -4.26 0.98 -18.48
N VAL A 153 -4.76 -0.18 -18.90
CA VAL A 153 -4.75 -1.41 -18.10
C VAL A 153 -4.21 -2.54 -18.96
N HIS A 154 -3.14 -3.20 -18.49
CA HIS A 154 -2.47 -4.29 -19.18
C HIS A 154 -2.30 -5.51 -18.27
N PRO A 155 -2.24 -6.74 -18.82
CA PRO A 155 -2.06 -7.95 -18.01
C PRO A 155 -0.66 -8.05 -17.37
N GLU A 156 0.36 -7.53 -18.06
CA GLU A 156 1.76 -7.60 -17.67
C GLU A 156 2.56 -6.39 -18.21
N PRO A 157 3.72 -6.07 -17.63
CA PRO A 157 4.50 -4.91 -18.06
C PRO A 157 5.03 -5.02 -19.49
N ALA A 158 5.34 -6.23 -19.97
CA ALA A 158 5.82 -6.47 -21.34
C ALA A 158 4.82 -6.08 -22.44
N ALA A 159 3.52 -6.00 -22.11
CA ALA A 159 2.48 -5.54 -23.03
C ALA A 159 2.47 -4.01 -23.22
N VAL A 160 3.21 -3.26 -22.40
CA VAL A 160 3.25 -1.80 -22.46
C VAL A 160 4.21 -1.34 -23.56
N GLN A 161 3.66 -0.71 -24.61
CA GLN A 161 4.42 -0.32 -25.79
C GLN A 161 5.15 1.02 -25.63
N GLN A 162 4.57 1.95 -24.88
CA GLN A 162 5.12 3.29 -24.68
C GLN A 162 5.91 3.36 -23.38
N ALA A 163 7.11 3.93 -23.44
CA ALA A 163 7.97 4.09 -22.28
C ALA A 163 7.29 4.84 -21.13
N VAL A 164 7.67 4.50 -19.90
CA VAL A 164 7.16 5.12 -18.68
C VAL A 164 8.28 5.87 -17.97
N TRP A 165 7.93 6.97 -17.30
CA TRP A 165 8.91 7.75 -16.53
C TRP A 165 9.25 7.06 -15.21
N ALA A 166 8.25 6.47 -14.56
CA ALA A 166 8.44 5.81 -13.28
C ALA A 166 7.59 4.55 -13.15
N VAL A 167 8.04 3.64 -12.29
CA VAL A 167 7.36 2.39 -11.96
C VAL A 167 7.24 2.27 -10.44
N LEU A 168 6.04 2.01 -9.94
CA LEU A 168 5.81 1.48 -8.60
C LEU A 168 5.60 -0.03 -8.71
N ASP A 169 6.57 -0.82 -8.25
CA ASP A 169 6.50 -2.28 -8.35
C ASP A 169 6.13 -2.95 -7.03
N ASN A 170 5.04 -3.72 -7.04
CA ASN A 170 4.59 -4.53 -5.90
C ASN A 170 4.84 -6.03 -6.09
N VAL A 171 5.29 -6.44 -7.29
CA VAL A 171 5.26 -7.85 -7.71
C VAL A 171 6.64 -8.49 -7.67
N GLY A 172 7.70 -7.80 -8.11
CA GLY A 172 9.04 -8.38 -8.24
C GLY A 172 9.18 -9.32 -9.45
N GLY A 173 10.22 -10.16 -9.43
CA GLY A 173 10.46 -11.19 -10.45
C GLY A 173 10.52 -10.63 -11.88
N GLN A 174 9.94 -11.38 -12.83
CA GLN A 174 9.89 -10.96 -14.24
C GLN A 174 9.12 -9.65 -14.46
N HIS A 175 8.09 -9.37 -13.65
CA HIS A 175 7.36 -8.10 -13.75
C HIS A 175 8.27 -6.91 -13.48
N LEU A 176 9.16 -7.00 -12.50
CA LEU A 176 10.14 -5.95 -12.22
C LEU A 176 11.09 -5.77 -13.40
N VAL A 177 11.59 -6.88 -13.97
CA VAL A 177 12.51 -6.85 -15.12
C VAL A 177 11.87 -6.16 -16.33
N ASP A 178 10.66 -6.56 -16.69
CA ASP A 178 9.93 -6.00 -17.83
C ASP A 178 9.53 -4.53 -17.59
N ALA A 179 9.14 -4.19 -16.37
CA ALA A 179 8.83 -2.81 -16.01
C ALA A 179 10.07 -1.91 -16.04
N PHE A 180 11.22 -2.40 -15.58
CA PHE A 180 12.49 -1.69 -15.68
C PHE A 180 12.91 -1.49 -17.15
N ALA A 181 12.71 -2.49 -18.00
CA ALA A 181 12.94 -2.37 -19.44
C ALA A 181 12.05 -1.31 -20.13
N SER A 182 10.90 -1.01 -19.53
CA SER A 182 9.93 -0.02 -20.02
C SER A 182 10.25 1.42 -19.61
N LEU A 183 11.22 1.64 -18.72
CA LEU A 183 11.59 2.99 -18.27
C LEU A 183 12.23 3.81 -19.40
N SER A 184 11.83 5.07 -19.50
CA SER A 184 12.52 6.09 -20.31
C SER A 184 13.84 6.50 -19.66
N ALA A 185 14.68 7.22 -20.41
CA ALA A 185 15.89 7.83 -19.86
C ALA A 185 15.61 8.65 -18.58
N GLY A 186 16.49 8.53 -17.58
CA GLY A 186 16.35 9.17 -16.26
C GLY A 186 15.26 8.59 -15.34
N GLY A 187 14.49 7.61 -15.83
CA GLY A 187 13.35 7.07 -15.10
C GLY A 187 13.74 6.18 -13.92
N SER A 188 12.82 5.98 -12.99
CA SER A 188 13.07 5.19 -11.77
C SER A 188 11.98 4.16 -11.48
N LEU A 189 12.41 2.98 -11.03
CA LEU A 189 11.54 1.95 -10.45
C LEU A 189 11.71 1.96 -8.94
N ILE A 190 10.60 2.09 -8.22
CA ILE A 190 10.54 1.95 -6.76
C ILE A 190 9.97 0.56 -6.46
N SER A 191 10.81 -0.32 -5.91
CA SER A 191 10.47 -1.69 -5.54
C SER A 191 9.86 -1.69 -4.14
N VAL A 192 8.53 -1.75 -4.07
CA VAL A 192 7.73 -1.68 -2.82
C VAL A 192 7.41 -3.06 -2.27
N GLY A 193 7.12 -4.03 -3.14
CA GLY A 193 6.72 -5.37 -2.74
C GLY A 193 7.37 -6.44 -3.60
N ARG A 194 7.29 -7.69 -3.12
CA ARG A 194 7.83 -8.88 -3.80
C ARG A 194 6.81 -10.01 -3.82
N SER A 195 5.56 -9.69 -4.17
CA SER A 195 4.45 -10.65 -4.06
C SER A 195 4.60 -11.87 -4.96
N SER A 196 5.48 -11.88 -5.96
CA SER A 196 5.78 -13.08 -6.75
C SER A 196 6.69 -14.05 -6.03
N GLU A 197 7.57 -13.55 -5.16
CA GLU A 197 8.68 -14.26 -4.51
C GLU A 197 9.71 -14.87 -5.50
N ALA A 198 9.63 -14.49 -6.78
CA ALA A 198 10.57 -14.92 -7.79
C ALA A 198 11.78 -13.98 -7.88
N ASP A 199 12.93 -14.55 -8.23
CA ASP A 199 14.14 -13.77 -8.50
C ASP A 199 13.93 -12.83 -9.69
N ALA A 200 14.45 -11.61 -9.59
CA ALA A 200 14.53 -10.68 -10.69
C ALA A 200 15.93 -10.78 -11.34
N VAL A 201 16.01 -11.41 -12.52
CA VAL A 201 17.27 -11.61 -13.25
C VAL A 201 17.38 -10.57 -14.35
N LEU A 202 18.28 -9.59 -14.17
CA LEU A 202 18.59 -8.58 -15.19
C LEU A 202 19.72 -9.09 -16.09
N SER A 203 19.52 -9.06 -17.40
CA SER A 203 20.62 -9.31 -18.34
C SER A 203 21.65 -8.17 -18.27
N PRO A 204 22.92 -8.40 -18.64
CA PRO A 204 23.90 -7.32 -18.74
C PRO A 204 23.42 -6.16 -19.62
N ASP A 205 22.72 -6.48 -20.72
CA ASP A 205 22.16 -5.50 -21.65
C ASP A 205 21.07 -4.63 -21.03
N ALA A 206 20.34 -5.14 -20.02
CA ALA A 206 19.31 -4.36 -19.33
C ALA A 206 19.89 -3.12 -18.65
N LEU A 207 21.17 -3.16 -18.25
CA LEU A 207 21.88 -2.08 -17.57
C LEU A 207 22.75 -1.22 -18.52
N LEU A 208 22.83 -1.59 -19.81
CA LEU A 208 23.53 -0.77 -20.79
C LEU A 208 22.72 0.49 -21.11
N GLY A 209 23.41 1.63 -21.17
CA GLY A 209 22.84 2.90 -21.61
C GLY A 209 22.76 2.97 -23.13
N THR A 210 21.59 3.30 -23.67
CA THR A 210 21.39 3.57 -25.10
C THR A 210 20.67 4.90 -25.34
N GLY A 211 20.55 5.32 -26.60
CA GLY A 211 19.68 6.43 -26.98
C GLY A 211 18.26 6.22 -26.46
N GLY A 212 17.78 7.12 -25.59
CA GLY A 212 16.46 7.04 -24.96
C GLY A 212 16.33 6.09 -23.75
N ARG A 213 17.36 5.29 -23.41
CA ARG A 213 17.38 4.36 -22.27
C ARG A 213 18.70 4.43 -21.50
N HIS A 214 18.94 5.52 -20.80
CA HIS A 214 20.13 5.75 -19.96
C HIS A 214 19.73 6.37 -18.63
N ASP A 215 20.63 6.35 -17.64
CA ASP A 215 20.44 6.94 -16.31
C ASP A 215 19.18 6.46 -15.58
N ARG A 216 18.81 5.19 -15.80
CA ARG A 216 17.66 4.54 -15.15
C ARG A 216 18.09 3.95 -13.81
N SER A 217 17.17 3.90 -12.85
CA SER A 217 17.46 3.39 -11.50
C SER A 217 16.41 2.42 -10.98
N ILE A 218 16.85 1.52 -10.10
CA ILE A 218 15.99 0.70 -9.23
C ILE A 218 16.29 1.13 -7.80
N ARG A 219 15.25 1.42 -7.02
CA ARG A 219 15.35 1.83 -5.61
C ARG A 219 14.52 0.89 -4.76
N THR A 220 15.09 0.41 -3.67
CA THR A 220 14.35 -0.33 -2.65
C THR A 220 13.49 0.63 -1.83
N PHE A 221 12.37 0.12 -1.32
CA PHE A 221 11.48 0.87 -0.45
C PHE A 221 11.27 0.13 0.87
N PHE A 222 11.34 0.86 1.97
CA PHE A 222 11.00 0.36 3.29
C PHE A 222 10.31 1.47 4.07
N LEU A 223 9.04 1.25 4.43
CA LEU A 223 8.20 2.27 5.06
C LEU A 223 8.79 2.75 6.39
N PHE A 224 9.40 1.85 7.16
CA PHE A 224 10.03 2.14 8.45
C PHE A 224 11.53 2.44 8.36
N GLY A 225 12.00 2.94 7.21
CA GLY A 225 13.43 3.17 6.97
C GLY A 225 14.07 4.21 7.89
N ASP A 226 13.31 5.25 8.26
CA ASP A 226 13.75 6.27 9.22
C ASP A 226 12.80 6.26 10.43
N PRO A 227 13.30 5.83 11.61
CA PRO A 227 12.49 5.73 12.82
C PRO A 227 12.04 7.09 13.37
N THR A 228 12.60 8.19 12.86
CA THR A 228 12.21 9.56 13.24
C THR A 228 11.09 10.12 12.36
N THR A 229 10.67 9.39 11.33
CA THR A 229 9.59 9.83 10.43
C THR A 229 8.29 9.98 11.19
N ASP A 230 7.70 11.17 11.11
CA ASP A 230 6.34 11.43 11.57
C ASP A 230 5.34 11.21 10.43
N PHE A 231 4.52 10.17 10.57
CA PHE A 231 3.47 9.82 9.62
C PHE A 231 2.11 10.43 9.97
N SER A 232 1.99 11.15 11.09
CA SER A 232 0.70 11.62 11.60
C SER A 232 -0.07 12.50 10.61
N ALA A 233 0.63 13.42 9.94
CA ALA A 233 0.04 14.31 8.94
C ALA A 233 -0.43 13.54 7.71
N ASP A 234 0.39 12.61 7.20
CA ASP A 234 0.04 11.80 6.03
C ASP A 234 -1.09 10.83 6.31
N LEU A 235 -1.09 10.19 7.48
CA LEU A 235 -2.18 9.32 7.95
C LEU A 235 -3.48 10.11 8.11
N THR A 236 -3.42 11.29 8.73
CA THR A 236 -4.59 12.15 8.91
C THR A 236 -5.17 12.58 7.55
N TRP A 237 -4.31 12.99 6.62
CA TRP A 237 -4.74 13.37 5.28
C TRP A 237 -5.39 12.19 4.54
N LEU A 238 -4.72 11.04 4.48
CA LEU A 238 -5.25 9.85 3.80
C LEU A 238 -6.56 9.36 4.44
N ALA A 239 -6.67 9.37 5.76
CA ALA A 239 -7.88 9.03 6.48
C ALA A 239 -9.03 10.00 6.15
N GLY A 240 -8.73 11.30 6.07
CA GLY A 240 -9.68 12.32 5.61
C GLY A 240 -10.16 12.09 4.18
N GLU A 241 -9.27 11.72 3.27
CA GLU A 241 -9.65 11.41 1.87
C GLU A 241 -10.53 10.15 1.77
N ILE A 242 -10.27 9.12 2.59
CA ILE A 242 -11.16 7.95 2.69
C ILE A 242 -12.53 8.34 3.26
N ALA A 243 -12.55 9.11 4.36
CA ALA A 243 -13.79 9.55 4.99
C ALA A 243 -14.64 10.44 4.06
N ALA A 244 -13.98 11.26 3.23
CA ALA A 244 -14.64 12.10 2.24
C ALA A 244 -15.09 11.34 0.98
N GLY A 245 -14.72 10.06 0.84
CA GLY A 245 -14.99 9.25 -0.35
C GLY A 245 -14.20 9.69 -1.59
N THR A 246 -13.14 10.49 -1.42
CA THR A 246 -12.26 10.93 -2.52
C THR A 246 -11.22 9.88 -2.90
N LEU A 247 -10.91 8.97 -1.97
CA LEU A 247 -10.19 7.73 -2.22
C LEU A 247 -11.08 6.53 -1.90
N ASP A 248 -11.02 5.51 -2.74
CA ASP A 248 -11.65 4.21 -2.54
C ASP A 248 -10.72 3.28 -1.74
N PRO A 249 -11.13 2.79 -0.56
CA PRO A 249 -10.34 1.88 0.28
C PRO A 249 -10.16 0.47 -0.31
N GLY A 250 -10.98 0.10 -1.30
CA GLY A 250 -10.88 -1.18 -2.00
C GLY A 250 -11.10 -2.40 -1.09
N ILE A 251 -12.08 -2.34 -0.18
CA ILE A 251 -12.41 -3.47 0.69
C ILE A 251 -13.09 -4.56 -0.16
N SER A 252 -12.42 -5.71 -0.28
CA SER A 252 -12.90 -6.86 -1.06
C SER A 252 -13.33 -8.04 -0.17
N TRP A 253 -12.92 -8.01 1.10
CA TRP A 253 -13.35 -8.94 2.12
C TRP A 253 -13.48 -8.18 3.45
N ARG A 254 -14.63 -8.31 4.12
CA ARG A 254 -14.86 -7.77 5.46
C ARG A 254 -15.67 -8.77 6.26
N GLY A 255 -15.29 -8.98 7.51
CA GLY A 255 -16.00 -9.89 8.40
C GLY A 255 -15.59 -9.72 9.85
N PRO A 256 -16.28 -10.41 10.77
CA PRO A 256 -15.94 -10.37 12.19
C PRO A 256 -14.55 -10.97 12.43
N TRP A 257 -13.91 -10.53 13.50
CA TRP A 257 -12.63 -11.03 13.99
C TRP A 257 -12.53 -12.56 14.00
N THR A 258 -13.60 -13.26 14.37
CA THR A 258 -13.69 -14.74 14.42
C THR A 258 -13.46 -15.45 13.09
N ARG A 259 -13.49 -14.72 11.96
CA ARG A 259 -13.20 -15.25 10.61
C ARG A 259 -11.79 -14.93 10.12
N HIS A 260 -10.86 -14.58 11.02
CA HIS A 260 -9.46 -14.27 10.69
C HIS A 260 -8.79 -15.34 9.81
N ALA A 261 -9.04 -16.63 10.05
CA ALA A 261 -8.43 -17.72 9.27
C ALA A 261 -8.86 -17.71 7.80
N GLU A 262 -10.11 -17.33 7.52
CA GLU A 262 -10.61 -17.19 6.15
C GLU A 262 -9.97 -15.98 5.46
N ALA A 263 -9.90 -14.84 6.15
CA ALA A 263 -9.26 -13.62 5.66
C ALA A 263 -7.80 -13.88 5.25
N VAL A 264 -7.05 -14.53 6.15
CA VAL A 264 -5.67 -14.95 5.95
C VAL A 264 -5.55 -15.87 4.74
N LYS A 265 -6.42 -16.89 4.64
CA LYS A 265 -6.39 -17.83 3.51
C LYS A 265 -6.63 -17.13 2.17
N VAL A 266 -7.65 -16.28 2.08
CA VAL A 266 -7.96 -15.56 0.83
C VAL A 266 -6.82 -14.64 0.40
N LEU A 267 -6.15 -13.99 1.36
CA LEU A 267 -4.99 -13.15 1.12
C LEU A 267 -3.78 -13.96 0.63
N LEU A 268 -3.41 -15.04 1.32
CA LEU A 268 -2.27 -15.89 0.97
C LEU A 268 -2.47 -16.67 -0.33
N ASP A 269 -3.71 -17.09 -0.63
CA ASP A 269 -4.06 -17.71 -1.92
C ASP A 269 -3.97 -16.71 -3.11
N ARG A 270 -3.65 -15.43 -2.86
CA ARG A 270 -3.56 -14.35 -3.85
C ARG A 270 -4.85 -14.16 -4.66
N ARG A 271 -6.00 -14.47 -4.04
CA ARG A 271 -7.35 -14.32 -4.62
C ARG A 271 -8.02 -13.00 -4.24
N LEU A 272 -7.39 -12.20 -3.38
CA LEU A 272 -7.90 -10.92 -2.92
C LEU A 272 -7.53 -9.79 -3.89
N HIS A 273 -8.52 -9.03 -4.36
CA HIS A 273 -8.33 -7.83 -5.18
C HIS A 273 -8.72 -6.59 -4.37
N GLY A 274 -7.83 -6.19 -3.47
CA GLY A 274 -8.06 -5.08 -2.56
C GLY A 274 -7.55 -5.40 -1.16
N LYS A 275 -8.27 -4.92 -0.15
CA LYS A 275 -7.97 -5.13 1.28
C LYS A 275 -8.97 -6.07 1.93
N ALA A 276 -8.49 -6.77 2.95
CA ALA A 276 -9.29 -7.60 3.85
C ALA A 276 -9.35 -6.89 5.21
N VAL A 277 -10.53 -6.81 5.79
CA VAL A 277 -10.80 -6.10 7.04
C VAL A 277 -11.45 -7.05 8.04
N LEU A 278 -10.94 -7.09 9.26
CA LEU A 278 -11.59 -7.74 10.40
C LEU A 278 -12.16 -6.67 11.32
N ASP A 279 -13.46 -6.74 11.60
CA ASP A 279 -14.11 -5.91 12.60
C ASP A 279 -13.96 -6.56 13.98
N LEU A 280 -13.55 -5.75 14.97
CA LEU A 280 -13.46 -6.16 16.37
C LEU A 280 -14.73 -5.68 17.08
N GLU A 281 -15.39 -6.60 17.81
CA GLU A 281 -16.58 -6.33 18.61
C GLU A 281 -16.22 -5.80 20.01
#